data_AF-A0A963S743-F1
#
_entry.id   AF-A0A963S743-F1
#
_cell.length_a   1.000
_cell.length_b   1.000
_cell.length_c   1.000
_cell.angle_alpha   90.00
_cell.angle_beta   90.00
_cell.angle_gamma   90.00
#
_symmetry.space_group_name_H-M   'P 1'
#
loop_
_entity.id
_entity.type
_entity.pdbx_description
1 polymer ?
#
loop_
_entity_poly.entity_id
_entity_poly.type
_entity_poly.pdbx_seq_one_letter_code
_entity_poly.pdbx_strand_id
1 'polypeptide(L)' 'MTYPVAQDALITFTVEVGAPVNVGTVAGQVRRYVPLLGGTVEGAYAGTVLPGGVDWQAIGPEGRLEIAAEA' A
#
# COMPACT_ATOMS: atom_id res chain seq x y z
N MET A 1 29.99 -8.13 13.90
CA MET A 1 29.52 -6.83 14.40
C MET A 1 28.13 -6.62 13.82
N THR A 2 27.10 -6.67 14.66
CA THR A 2 25.70 -6.40 14.24
C THR A 2 25.40 -4.97 14.65
N TYR A 3 25.10 -4.10 13.69
CA TYR A 3 24.66 -2.74 14.00
C TYR A 3 23.14 -2.79 14.22
N PRO A 4 22.63 -2.53 15.44
CA PRO A 4 21.20 -2.38 15.61
C PRO A 4 20.78 -1.11 14.88
N VAL A 5 19.94 -1.27 13.86
CA VAL A 5 19.28 -0.15 13.22
C VAL A 5 18.08 0.22 14.09
N ALA A 6 18.33 1.06 15.10
CA ALA A 6 17.26 1.84 15.71
C ALA A 6 17.04 3.05 14.79
N GLN A 7 15.89 3.09 14.11
CA GLN A 7 15.52 4.20 13.23
C GLN A 7 14.21 4.80 13.72
N ASP A 8 14.25 6.10 13.99
CA ASP A 8 13.05 6.91 14.13
C ASP A 8 12.36 7.01 12.77
N ALA A 9 11.03 7.02 12.77
CA ALA A 9 10.27 7.21 11.54
C ALA A 9 10.53 8.61 10.98
N LEU A 10 10.97 8.68 9.71
CA LEU A 10 11.21 9.96 9.04
C LEU A 10 9.88 10.67 8.71
N ILE A 11 8.91 9.91 8.19
CA ILE A 11 7.59 10.39 7.77
C ILE A 11 6.56 9.28 7.98
N THR A 12 5.31 9.69 8.18
CA THR A 12 4.11 8.84 8.25
C THR A 12 3.14 9.25 7.16
N PHE A 13 2.60 8.26 6.45
CA PHE A 13 1.53 8.44 5.47
C PHE A 13 0.23 7.91 6.05
N THR A 14 -0.80 8.76 6.11
CA THR A 14 -2.17 8.33 6.40
C THR A 14 -2.96 8.38 5.09
N VAL A 15 -3.29 7.22 4.53
CA VAL A 15 -3.90 7.09 3.21
C VAL A 15 -5.35 6.66 3.32
N GLU A 16 -6.24 7.42 2.68
CA GLU A 16 -7.64 7.02 2.52
C GLU A 16 -7.75 6.02 1.37
N VAL A 17 -8.45 4.91 1.60
CA VAL A 17 -8.57 3.82 0.63
C VAL A 17 -10.03 3.53 0.28
N GLY A 18 -10.27 3.28 -0.99
CA GLY A 18 -11.57 2.85 -1.49
C GLY A 18 -11.87 1.38 -1.20
N ALA A 19 -13.07 0.94 -1.59
CA ALA A 19 -13.40 -0.48 -1.55
C ALA A 19 -12.51 -1.27 -2.54
N PRO A 20 -12.07 -2.50 -2.18
CA PRO A 20 -11.34 -3.35 -3.11
C PRO A 20 -12.15 -3.64 -4.36
N VAL A 21 -11.52 -3.52 -5.53
CA VAL A 21 -12.10 -3.86 -6.83
C VAL A 21 -11.51 -5.18 -7.30
N ASN A 22 -12.34 -6.20 -7.41
CA ASN A 22 -11.92 -7.52 -7.85
C ASN A 22 -11.70 -7.54 -9.35
N VAL A 23 -10.52 -8.01 -9.77
CA VAL A 23 -10.19 -8.28 -11.18
C VAL A 23 -10.53 -9.73 -11.52
N GLY A 24 -10.34 -10.64 -10.58
CA GLY A 24 -10.60 -12.08 -10.74
C GLY A 24 -9.38 -12.93 -10.42
N THR A 25 -9.41 -14.21 -10.78
CA THR A 25 -8.30 -15.12 -10.50
C THR A 25 -7.33 -15.18 -11.68
N VAL A 26 -6.05 -14.90 -11.43
CA VAL A 26 -4.97 -14.96 -12.44
C VAL A 26 -3.82 -15.79 -11.87
N ALA A 27 -3.34 -16.77 -12.63
CA ALA A 27 -2.27 -17.68 -12.21
C ALA A 27 -2.52 -18.34 -10.83
N GLY A 28 -3.78 -18.65 -10.50
CA GLY A 28 -4.17 -19.26 -9.23
C GLY A 28 -4.26 -18.30 -8.04
N GLN A 29 -4.04 -17.00 -8.24
CA GLN A 29 -4.15 -15.98 -7.20
C GLN A 29 -5.37 -15.09 -7.46
N VAL A 30 -6.05 -14.66 -6.39
CA VAL A 30 -7.09 -13.63 -6.52
C VAL A 30 -6.41 -12.27 -6.70
N ARG A 31 -6.63 -11.65 -7.86
CA ARG A 31 -6.18 -10.30 -8.21
C ARG A 31 -7.27 -9.30 -7.92
N ARG A 32 -6.92 -8.26 -7.18
CA ARG A 32 -7.75 -7.08 -6.91
C ARG A 32 -6.87 -5.85 -6.82
N TYR A 33 -7.48 -4.67 -6.80
CA TYR A 33 -6.78 -3.44 -6.44
C TYR A 33 -7.58 -2.63 -5.44
N VAL A 34 -6.89 -1.80 -4.67
CA VAL A 34 -7.49 -0.87 -3.71
C VAL A 34 -7.18 0.56 -4.18
N PRO A 35 -8.18 1.36 -4.56
CA PRO A 35 -7.96 2.75 -4.95
C PRO A 35 -7.39 3.58 -3.79
N LEU A 36 -6.36 4.38 -4.04
CA LEU A 36 -5.83 5.36 -3.10
C LEU A 36 -6.50 6.71 -3.37
N LEU A 37 -7.32 7.14 -2.41
CA LEU A 37 -8.20 8.31 -2.55
C LEU A 37 -7.52 9.63 -2.12
N GLY A 38 -6.27 9.53 -1.66
CA GLY A 38 -5.47 10.64 -1.16
C GLY A 38 -5.07 10.40 0.30
N GLY A 39 -4.67 11.47 0.99
CA GLY A 39 -4.23 11.34 2.38
C GLY A 39 -3.29 12.44 2.82
N THR A 40 -2.70 12.27 4.01
CA THR A 40 -1.76 13.21 4.61
C THR A 40 -0.38 12.59 4.78
N VAL A 41 0.63 13.44 4.74
CA VAL A 41 2.02 13.10 5.06
C VAL A 41 2.48 14.00 6.20
N GLU A 42 3.00 13.40 7.26
CA GLU A 42 3.46 14.09 8.47
C GLU A 42 4.84 13.56 8.89
N GLY A 43 5.62 14.37 9.61
CA GLY A 43 6.97 14.03 10.07
C GLY A 43 7.98 15.11 9.73
N ALA A 44 9.18 14.73 9.28
CA ALA A 44 10.21 15.67 8.83
C ALA A 44 9.75 16.55 7.65
N TYR A 45 8.77 16.07 6.89
CA TYR A 45 8.11 16.80 5.81
C TYR A 45 6.59 16.67 5.96
N ALA A 46 5.87 17.71 5.54
CA ALA A 46 4.42 17.74 5.52
C ALA A 46 3.91 17.83 4.07
N GLY A 47 2.81 17.15 3.79
CA GLY A 47 2.22 17.16 2.46
C GLY A 47 0.91 16.38 2.36
N THR A 48 0.47 16.18 1.13
CA THR A 48 -0.77 15.49 0.79
C THR A 48 -0.45 14.37 -0.20
N VAL A 49 -1.01 13.18 0.05
CA VAL A 49 -1.03 12.12 -0.96
C VAL A 49 -2.10 12.48 -1.97
N LEU A 50 -1.72 12.62 -3.24
CA LEU A 50 -2.68 12.95 -4.29
C LEU A 50 -3.56 11.73 -4.62
N PRO A 51 -4.84 11.93 -4.96
CA PRO A 51 -5.69 10.85 -5.44
C PRO A 51 -5.23 10.33 -6.80
N GLY A 52 -5.56 9.08 -7.10
CA GLY A 52 -5.38 8.48 -8.43
C GLY A 52 -4.51 7.22 -8.44
N GLY A 53 -3.75 6.98 -7.37
CA GLY A 53 -2.98 5.76 -7.22
C GLY A 53 -3.81 4.54 -6.86
N VAL A 54 -3.18 3.37 -6.92
CA VAL A 54 -3.77 2.07 -6.60
C VAL A 54 -2.76 1.21 -5.85
N ASP A 55 -3.26 0.37 -4.94
CA ASP A 55 -2.51 -0.78 -4.42
C ASP A 55 -2.98 -2.06 -5.12
N TRP A 56 -2.11 -2.62 -5.96
CA TRP A 56 -2.33 -3.91 -6.59
C TRP A 56 -2.10 -5.04 -5.61
N GLN A 57 -3.10 -5.91 -5.49
CA GLN A 57 -3.10 -6.98 -4.52
C GLN A 57 -3.23 -8.34 -5.20
N ALA A 58 -2.36 -9.27 -4.81
CA ALA A 58 -2.43 -10.68 -5.20
C ALA A 58 -2.53 -11.55 -3.96
N ILE A 59 -3.64 -12.28 -3.83
CA ILE A 59 -3.89 -13.18 -2.70
C ILE A 59 -3.63 -14.61 -3.16
N GLY A 60 -2.59 -15.22 -2.59
CA GLY A 60 -2.25 -16.63 -2.78
C GLY A 60 -3.22 -17.58 -2.07
N PRO A 61 -3.25 -18.87 -2.48
CA PRO A 61 -4.14 -19.87 -1.89
C PRO A 61 -3.89 -20.11 -0.38
N GLU A 62 -2.67 -19.86 0.10
CA GLU A 62 -2.28 -19.90 1.50
C GLU A 62 -2.61 -18.63 2.29
N GLY A 63 -3.25 -17.65 1.65
CA GLY A 63 -3.63 -16.37 2.27
C GLY A 63 -2.53 -15.32 2.30
N ARG A 64 -1.35 -15.58 1.72
CA ARG A 64 -0.32 -14.55 1.51
C ARG A 64 -0.88 -13.46 0.61
N LEU A 65 -0.76 -12.21 1.07
CA LEU A 65 -1.11 -11.03 0.30
C LEU A 65 0.18 -10.35 -0.17
N GLU A 66 0.37 -10.29 -1.48
CA GLU A 66 1.39 -9.42 -2.10
C GLU A 66 0.73 -8.09 -2.45
N ILE A 67 1.45 -7.00 -2.17
CA ILE A 67 0.99 -5.63 -2.36
C ILE A 67 1.98 -4.85 -3.24
N ALA A 68 1.48 -3.95 -4.04
CA ALA A 68 2.27 -3.04 -4.87
C ALA A 68 1.48 -1.74 -5.07
N ALA A 69 1.78 -0.74 -4.25
CA ALA A 69 1.19 0.58 -4.33
C ALA A 69 1.94 1.47 -5.33
N GLU A 70 1.22 1.98 -6.34
CA GLU A 70 1.72 2.83 -7.40
C GLU A 70 0.72 3.94 -7.77
N ALA A 71 1.19 4.94 -8.52
CA ALA A 71 0.42 6.10 -8.98
C ALA A 71 0.09 6.01 -10.48
#